data_AF-A0A166AT68-F1
#
_entry.id   AF-A0A166AT68-F1
#
_cell.length_a   1.000
_cell.length_b   1.000
_cell.length_c   1.000
_cell.angle_alpha   90.00
_cell.angle_beta   90.00
_cell.angle_gamma   90.00
#
_symmetry.space_group_name_H-M   'P 1'
#
loop_
_entity.id
_entity.type
_entity.pdbx_description
1 polymer ?
#
loop_
_entity_poly.entity_id
_entity_poly.type
_entity_poly.pdbx_seq_one_letter_code
_entity_poly.pdbx_strand_id
1 'polypeptide(L)'
;MLCRLPDDIISELFDILAVIECPRLPTFGPLYPHPRPEAWKLLGWIRLTHVCRRFREVGLRRSALWGRVVIVFPSAFDTLLARSRSAPLSLRLDKGVLQGETLNAILPNHVHRAVEIGDADYSTVIRGWKGSELAKRHPRREWGNILAGRTMPLLTSLRLIGWRDFKNSEAVNAEAPFVAPVLRHYTADRFIPFTAPSLRDLRLNDPRMKWTHYIDILETCPLLVNLYIHGGLWSTLDEKDALRQREAWMEEPELESALTRLINTSRSRMVRMAHLRKMHVDGGFETYLLLRHLSIPAKATLSVAMYDRVARFRAFAPLIMDQLRRPNWNVLAILGIPDTSDTSPTPTSVTLTENNDGWDWPFGINGVTLTLKFARPARIDTTPPQLEHIPSDVALQIRALTIIQSARQCPERTYSSEEHERWRTALQRFSGVTALYIQQDTHPIFGILKSESPTTSVAVLPNLHTIVVHTPTLMKPLTATWWTEFVGLLGVRKAMGCPVARVVLTGRLRRPVNENLGSPDANTEEAEPEMEASRRETLEGLVEEVVDEREVVVVGSRRATSS
;
A
#
# COMPACT_ATOMS: atom_id res chain seq x y z
N MET A 1 -37.52 36.74 0.77
CA MET A 1 -36.56 36.88 1.91
C MET A 1 -35.10 36.84 1.45
N LEU A 2 -34.69 35.85 0.63
CA LEU A 2 -33.30 35.71 0.15
C LEU A 2 -32.73 36.92 -0.63
N CYS A 3 -33.56 37.66 -1.39
CA CYS A 3 -33.09 38.82 -2.17
C CYS A 3 -32.63 40.02 -1.32
N ARG A 4 -32.89 40.02 0.00
CA ARG A 4 -32.48 41.09 0.93
C ARG A 4 -31.14 40.82 1.63
N LEU A 5 -30.54 39.65 1.43
CA LEU A 5 -29.24 39.32 2.05
C LEU A 5 -28.14 40.27 1.54
N PRO A 6 -27.23 40.77 2.39
CA PRO A 6 -26.03 41.50 1.97
C PRO A 6 -25.12 40.70 1.00
N ASP A 7 -24.32 41.41 0.18
CA ASP A 7 -23.50 40.78 -0.90
C ASP A 7 -22.37 39.88 -0.35
N ASP A 8 -21.84 40.21 0.82
CA ASP A 8 -20.88 39.41 1.59
C ASP A 8 -21.49 38.09 2.05
N ILE A 9 -22.73 38.10 2.57
CA ILE A 9 -23.44 36.87 2.94
C ILE A 9 -23.73 36.00 1.72
N ILE A 10 -24.14 36.62 0.60
CA ILE A 10 -24.33 35.89 -0.67
C ILE A 10 -22.99 35.28 -1.15
N SER A 11 -21.88 36.00 -1.00
CA SER A 11 -20.55 35.51 -1.36
C SER A 11 -20.12 34.32 -0.50
N GLU A 12 -20.37 34.37 0.80
CA GLU A 12 -20.10 33.27 1.73
C GLU A 12 -20.95 32.03 1.39
N LEU A 13 -22.23 32.23 1.05
CA LEU A 13 -23.09 31.14 0.58
C LEU A 13 -22.52 30.46 -0.68
N PHE A 14 -21.99 31.24 -1.64
CA PHE A 14 -21.32 30.67 -2.81
C PHE A 14 -20.08 29.85 -2.42
N ASP A 15 -19.28 30.31 -1.45
CA ASP A 15 -18.09 29.58 -1.00
C ASP A 15 -18.45 28.26 -0.31
N ILE A 16 -19.45 28.29 0.58
CA ILE A 16 -19.97 27.10 1.26
C ILE A 16 -20.53 26.11 0.24
N LEU A 17 -21.39 26.58 -0.68
CA LEU A 17 -21.97 25.72 -1.72
C LEU A 17 -20.92 25.22 -2.71
N ALA A 18 -19.83 25.94 -2.96
CA ALA A 18 -18.74 25.43 -3.79
C ALA A 18 -18.04 24.22 -3.17
N VAL A 19 -18.06 24.09 -1.84
CA VAL A 19 -17.54 22.92 -1.11
C VAL A 19 -18.58 21.79 -1.09
N ILE A 20 -19.84 22.11 -0.75
CA ILE A 20 -20.90 21.10 -0.58
C ILE A 20 -21.42 20.60 -1.93
N GLU A 21 -21.77 21.52 -2.83
CA GLU A 21 -22.39 21.30 -4.13
C GLU A 21 -21.48 21.79 -5.27
N CYS A 22 -20.28 21.21 -5.36
CA CYS A 22 -19.40 21.47 -6.50
C CYS A 22 -20.05 21.00 -7.82
N PRO A 23 -19.97 21.77 -8.93
CA PRO A 23 -20.44 21.33 -10.23
C PRO A 23 -19.73 20.04 -10.64
N ARG A 24 -20.48 19.10 -11.20
CA ARG A 24 -19.98 17.77 -11.59
C ARG A 24 -20.36 17.47 -13.02
N LEU A 25 -19.48 16.76 -13.72
CA LEU A 25 -19.88 16.10 -14.95
C LEU A 25 -20.87 14.97 -14.63
N PRO A 26 -21.83 14.67 -15.53
CA PRO A 26 -22.61 13.46 -15.43
C PRO A 26 -21.62 12.30 -15.39
N THR A 27 -21.57 11.58 -14.27
CA THR A 27 -20.66 10.43 -14.13
C THR A 27 -21.24 9.31 -14.98
N PHE A 28 -20.75 9.15 -16.21
CA PHE A 28 -21.10 8.03 -17.08
C PHE A 28 -20.33 6.78 -16.63
N GLY A 29 -20.57 6.35 -15.38
CA GLY A 29 -20.04 5.11 -14.85
C GLY A 29 -21.10 4.02 -14.96
N PRO A 30 -20.88 2.94 -15.74
CA PRO A 30 -21.81 1.81 -15.79
C PRO A 30 -21.94 1.06 -14.45
N LEU A 31 -21.07 1.36 -13.48
CA LEU A 31 -21.07 0.80 -12.13
C LEU A 31 -22.11 1.43 -11.18
N TYR A 32 -22.79 2.50 -11.59
CA TYR A 32 -23.87 3.10 -10.81
C TYR A 32 -25.19 2.96 -11.57
N PRO A 33 -25.97 1.88 -11.36
CA PRO A 33 -27.29 1.69 -11.97
C PRO A 33 -28.36 2.67 -11.45
N HIS A 34 -27.97 3.74 -10.76
CA HIS A 34 -28.90 4.74 -10.27
C HIS A 34 -29.43 5.58 -11.44
N PRO A 35 -30.72 6.02 -11.37
CA PRO A 35 -31.30 6.90 -12.37
C PRO A 35 -30.40 8.12 -12.55
N ARG A 36 -30.18 8.52 -13.81
CA ARG A 36 -29.35 9.68 -14.15
C ARG A 36 -29.80 10.85 -13.25
N PRO A 37 -28.88 11.45 -12.46
CA PRO A 37 -29.22 12.63 -11.70
C PRO A 37 -29.83 13.64 -12.67
N GLU A 38 -30.93 14.27 -12.27
CA GLU A 38 -31.53 15.32 -13.09
C GLU A 38 -30.44 16.31 -13.49
N ALA A 39 -30.32 16.63 -14.78
CA ALA A 39 -29.18 17.37 -15.32
C ALA A 39 -28.92 18.69 -14.59
N TRP A 40 -29.96 19.29 -13.99
CA TRP A 40 -29.84 20.49 -13.18
C TRP A 40 -29.05 20.29 -11.86
N LYS A 41 -29.08 19.10 -11.23
CA LYS A 41 -28.32 18.81 -10.00
C LYS A 41 -26.81 18.81 -10.23
N LEU A 42 -26.38 18.64 -11.48
CA LEU A 42 -24.97 18.63 -11.88
C LEU A 42 -24.34 20.03 -11.93
N LEU A 43 -25.15 21.08 -12.01
CA LEU A 43 -24.67 22.47 -12.03
C LEU A 43 -24.14 22.94 -10.66
N GLY A 44 -24.50 22.29 -9.56
CA GLY A 44 -24.04 22.66 -8.22
C GLY A 44 -24.36 24.13 -7.86
N TRP A 45 -23.39 24.83 -7.26
CA TRP A 45 -23.52 26.25 -6.90
C TRP A 45 -23.86 27.18 -8.08
N ILE A 46 -23.61 26.78 -9.34
CA ILE A 46 -23.95 27.61 -10.51
C ILE A 46 -25.45 27.87 -10.56
N ARG A 47 -26.28 26.96 -10.05
CA ARG A 47 -27.74 27.15 -9.94
C ARG A 47 -28.10 28.38 -9.13
N LEU A 48 -27.30 28.71 -8.12
CA LEU A 48 -27.53 29.88 -7.28
C LEU A 48 -27.47 31.19 -8.11
N THR A 49 -26.68 31.19 -9.20
CA THR A 49 -26.64 32.33 -10.14
C THR A 49 -27.92 32.51 -10.97
N HIS A 50 -28.88 31.59 -10.88
CA HIS A 50 -30.18 31.66 -11.54
C HIS A 50 -31.34 32.05 -10.62
N VAL A 51 -31.10 32.27 -9.31
CA VAL A 51 -32.18 32.63 -8.36
C VAL A 51 -32.72 34.03 -8.64
N CYS A 52 -31.84 35.04 -8.74
CA CYS A 52 -32.22 36.40 -9.13
C CYS A 52 -31.02 37.16 -9.73
N ARG A 53 -31.26 38.34 -10.31
CA ARG A 53 -30.22 39.18 -10.93
C ARG A 53 -29.05 39.49 -9.98
N ARG A 54 -29.34 39.79 -8.72
CA ARG A 54 -28.32 40.13 -7.72
C ARG A 54 -27.37 38.96 -7.43
N PHE A 55 -27.91 37.76 -7.18
CA PHE A 55 -27.09 36.56 -6.97
C PHE A 55 -26.27 36.22 -8.21
N ARG A 56 -26.82 36.43 -9.41
CA ARG A 56 -26.07 36.29 -10.67
C ARG A 56 -24.88 37.24 -10.73
N GLU A 57 -25.08 38.53 -10.44
CA GLU A 57 -24.03 39.53 -10.44
C GLU A 57 -22.93 39.22 -9.42
N VAL A 58 -23.30 38.85 -8.18
CA VAL A 58 -22.35 38.44 -7.15
C VAL A 58 -21.57 37.20 -7.61
N GLY A 59 -22.26 36.12 -8.03
CA GLY A 59 -21.61 34.88 -8.48
C GLY A 59 -20.69 35.07 -9.70
N LEU A 60 -21.06 35.93 -10.65
CA LEU A 60 -20.21 36.24 -11.81
C LEU A 60 -18.96 37.07 -11.46
N ARG A 61 -18.98 37.84 -10.37
CA ARG A 61 -17.80 38.57 -9.86
C ARG A 61 -16.80 37.66 -9.16
N ARG A 62 -17.21 36.47 -8.69
CA ARG A 62 -16.36 35.50 -7.98
C ARG A 62 -15.49 34.68 -8.93
N SER A 63 -14.53 35.31 -9.59
CA SER A 63 -13.65 34.69 -10.61
C SER A 63 -12.96 33.40 -10.15
N ALA A 64 -12.56 33.31 -8.88
CA ALA A 64 -11.95 32.12 -8.30
C ALA A 64 -12.86 30.87 -8.34
N LEU A 65 -14.18 31.04 -8.20
CA LEU A 65 -15.12 29.93 -8.29
C LEU A 65 -15.17 29.36 -9.70
N TRP A 66 -15.17 30.23 -10.72
CA TRP A 66 -15.12 29.83 -12.12
C TRP A 66 -13.81 29.14 -12.50
N GLY A 67 -12.67 29.61 -11.97
CA GLY A 67 -11.36 28.99 -12.18
C GLY A 67 -11.26 27.56 -11.63
N ARG A 68 -11.98 27.26 -10.53
CA ARG A 68 -12.04 25.91 -9.94
C ARG A 68 -12.85 24.91 -10.78
N VAL A 69 -13.74 25.38 -11.65
CA VAL A 69 -14.68 24.54 -12.41
C VAL A 69 -14.53 24.70 -13.92
N VAL A 70 -13.45 25.34 -14.39
CA VAL A 70 -13.27 25.76 -15.78
C VAL A 70 -13.40 24.61 -16.80
N ILE A 71 -12.98 23.41 -16.41
CA ILE A 71 -13.04 22.20 -17.24
C ILE A 71 -14.27 21.32 -16.96
N VAL A 72 -15.16 21.69 -16.04
CA VAL A 72 -16.32 20.84 -15.70
C VAL A 72 -17.33 20.78 -16.84
N PHE A 73 -17.49 21.85 -17.62
CA PHE A 73 -18.43 21.88 -18.72
C PHE A 73 -17.69 22.14 -20.05
N PRO A 74 -17.35 21.08 -20.80
CA PRO A 74 -16.59 21.18 -22.05
C PRO A 74 -17.10 22.22 -23.03
N SER A 75 -18.41 22.19 -23.28
CA SER A 75 -19.09 23.08 -24.22
C SER A 75 -19.13 24.54 -23.74
N ALA A 76 -18.88 24.79 -22.46
CA ALA A 76 -18.86 26.13 -21.87
C ALA A 76 -17.45 26.57 -21.46
N PHE A 77 -16.41 25.81 -21.82
CA PHE A 77 -15.03 26.03 -21.36
C PHE A 77 -14.59 27.49 -21.55
N ASP A 78 -14.73 28.07 -22.74
CA ASP A 78 -14.32 29.45 -23.02
C ASP A 78 -15.09 30.47 -22.16
N THR A 79 -16.38 30.22 -21.91
CA THR A 79 -17.19 31.08 -21.05
C THR A 79 -16.73 31.01 -19.60
N LEU A 80 -16.45 29.81 -19.09
CA LEU A 80 -15.97 29.63 -17.72
C LEU A 80 -14.55 30.19 -17.57
N LEU A 81 -13.71 30.03 -18.59
CA LEU A 81 -12.36 30.56 -18.63
C LEU A 81 -12.38 32.09 -18.66
N ALA A 82 -13.22 32.71 -19.48
CA ALA A 82 -13.41 34.16 -19.49
C ALA A 82 -13.90 34.68 -18.12
N ARG A 83 -14.83 33.98 -17.48
CA ARG A 83 -15.33 34.32 -16.13
C ARG A 83 -14.26 34.13 -15.04
N SER A 84 -13.33 33.20 -15.23
CA SER A 84 -12.21 33.01 -14.32
C SER A 84 -11.20 34.17 -14.36
N ARG A 85 -11.19 35.00 -15.40
CA ARG A 85 -10.27 36.14 -15.56
C ARG A 85 -8.81 35.73 -15.38
N SER A 86 -8.10 36.32 -14.41
CA SER A 86 -6.74 35.97 -13.99
C SER A 86 -6.70 35.02 -12.78
N ALA A 87 -7.85 34.54 -12.31
CA ALA A 87 -7.90 33.68 -11.13
C ALA A 87 -7.14 32.37 -11.37
N PRO A 88 -6.60 31.74 -10.33
CA PRO A 88 -5.93 30.47 -10.46
C PRO A 88 -6.90 29.36 -10.94
N LEU A 89 -6.38 28.40 -11.71
CA LEU A 89 -7.18 27.34 -12.36
C LEU A 89 -6.99 25.99 -11.68
N SER A 90 -8.07 25.22 -11.56
CA SER A 90 -8.01 23.79 -11.20
C SER A 90 -8.32 22.95 -12.44
N LEU A 91 -7.34 22.15 -12.87
CA LEU A 91 -7.38 21.36 -14.10
C LEU A 91 -7.44 19.86 -13.78
N ARG A 92 -8.55 19.42 -13.18
CA ARG A 92 -8.91 18.00 -12.90
C ARG A 92 -9.61 17.29 -14.07
N LEU A 93 -8.83 16.88 -15.06
CA LEU A 93 -9.25 16.16 -16.27
C LEU A 93 -9.62 14.68 -16.02
N ASP A 94 -9.37 14.16 -14.82
CA ASP A 94 -9.68 12.78 -14.41
C ASP A 94 -11.17 12.43 -14.43
N LYS A 95 -12.07 13.42 -14.50
CA LYS A 95 -13.53 13.23 -14.36
C LYS A 95 -14.34 13.41 -15.65
N GLY A 96 -13.71 13.59 -16.82
CA GLY A 96 -14.44 14.06 -17.99
C GLY A 96 -14.13 13.41 -19.33
N VAL A 97 -15.15 13.39 -20.20
CA VAL A 97 -15.13 12.97 -21.61
C VAL A 97 -14.56 14.07 -22.52
N LEU A 98 -13.74 14.97 -21.98
CA LEU A 98 -13.17 16.05 -22.78
C LEU A 98 -12.32 15.47 -23.90
N GLN A 99 -12.81 15.61 -25.14
CA GLN A 99 -12.08 15.22 -26.34
C GLN A 99 -10.77 16.00 -26.39
N GLY A 100 -9.67 15.28 -26.65
CA GLY A 100 -8.32 15.75 -26.41
C GLY A 100 -7.93 16.97 -27.24
N GLU A 101 -8.45 17.13 -28.46
CA GLU A 101 -7.93 18.11 -29.43
C GLU A 101 -8.12 19.57 -28.98
N THR A 102 -9.34 19.97 -28.60
CA THR A 102 -9.62 21.35 -28.15
C THR A 102 -8.86 21.70 -26.88
N LEU A 103 -8.82 20.78 -25.91
CA LEU A 103 -8.05 21.01 -24.69
C LEU A 103 -6.55 21.05 -24.95
N ASN A 104 -6.01 20.19 -25.81
CA ASN A 104 -4.58 20.18 -26.12
C ASN A 104 -4.14 21.48 -26.80
N ALA A 105 -5.02 22.13 -27.56
CA ALA A 105 -4.75 23.45 -28.15
C ALA A 105 -4.75 24.57 -27.09
N ILE A 106 -5.64 24.51 -26.09
CA ILE A 106 -5.87 25.62 -25.16
C ILE A 106 -5.07 25.49 -23.85
N LEU A 107 -4.90 24.27 -23.32
CA LEU A 107 -4.16 23.99 -22.08
C LEU A 107 -2.75 24.63 -22.07
N PRO A 108 -1.97 24.57 -23.16
CA PRO A 108 -0.71 25.27 -23.27
C PRO A 108 -0.76 26.75 -22.84
N ASN A 109 -1.81 27.48 -23.19
CA ASN A 109 -1.86 28.92 -22.94
C ASN A 109 -2.26 29.28 -21.50
N HIS A 110 -2.74 28.30 -20.71
CA HIS A 110 -3.29 28.56 -19.39
C HIS A 110 -2.66 27.74 -18.25
N VAL A 111 -1.78 26.79 -18.56
CA VAL A 111 -1.15 25.93 -17.54
C VAL A 111 -0.35 26.72 -16.48
N HIS A 112 0.19 27.89 -16.83
CA HIS A 112 0.90 28.77 -15.88
C HIS A 112 0.00 29.29 -14.74
N ARG A 113 -1.32 29.30 -14.93
CA ARG A 113 -2.32 29.68 -13.91
C ARG A 113 -2.78 28.49 -13.07
N ALA A 114 -2.36 27.27 -13.41
CA ALA A 114 -2.83 26.07 -12.74
C ALA A 114 -2.31 25.99 -11.30
N VAL A 115 -3.20 25.75 -10.36
CA VAL A 115 -2.88 25.42 -8.95
C VAL A 115 -2.84 23.92 -8.75
N GLU A 116 -3.66 23.21 -9.50
CA GLU A 116 -3.76 21.76 -9.49
C GLU A 116 -3.98 21.24 -10.90
N ILE A 117 -3.27 20.19 -11.26
CA ILE A 117 -3.45 19.44 -12.50
C ILE A 117 -3.66 17.97 -12.11
N GLY A 118 -4.78 17.40 -12.54
CA GLY A 118 -5.11 15.99 -12.33
C GLY A 118 -5.57 15.36 -13.64
N ASP A 119 -4.93 14.29 -14.08
CA ASP A 119 -5.32 13.55 -15.28
C ASP A 119 -5.11 12.05 -15.03
N ALA A 120 -6.21 11.31 -14.86
CA ALA A 120 -6.18 9.88 -14.62
C ALA A 120 -6.83 9.15 -15.80
N ASP A 121 -6.03 8.34 -16.51
CA ASP A 121 -6.50 7.46 -17.57
C ASP A 121 -7.18 6.23 -16.95
N TYR A 122 -8.50 6.28 -16.86
CA TYR A 122 -9.34 5.18 -16.39
C TYR A 122 -9.57 4.09 -17.45
N SER A 123 -8.92 4.17 -18.62
CA SER A 123 -9.10 3.14 -19.67
C SER A 123 -8.72 1.74 -19.20
N THR A 124 -7.82 1.60 -18.22
CA THR A 124 -7.47 0.30 -17.62
C THR A 124 -8.63 -0.35 -16.89
N VAL A 125 -9.48 0.43 -16.22
CA VAL A 125 -10.72 -0.04 -15.57
C VAL A 125 -11.72 -0.50 -16.63
N ILE A 126 -11.79 0.20 -17.76
CA ILE A 126 -12.69 -0.12 -18.87
C ILE A 126 -12.18 -1.33 -19.67
N ARG A 127 -10.87 -1.60 -19.76
CA ARG A 127 -10.32 -2.76 -20.49
C ARG A 127 -10.73 -4.11 -19.92
N GLY A 128 -11.13 -4.18 -18.64
CA GLY A 128 -11.76 -5.38 -18.08
C GLY A 128 -13.11 -5.71 -18.75
N TRP A 129 -13.72 -4.75 -19.43
CA TRP A 129 -14.97 -4.91 -20.17
C TRP A 129 -14.65 -5.31 -21.61
N LYS A 130 -14.59 -6.64 -21.83
CA LYS A 130 -14.47 -7.23 -23.17
C LYS A 130 -15.61 -6.69 -24.06
N GLY A 131 -15.26 -5.91 -25.08
CA GLY A 131 -16.15 -5.62 -26.21
C GLY A 131 -16.64 -4.18 -26.38
N SER A 132 -16.27 -3.21 -25.53
CA SER A 132 -16.71 -1.82 -25.80
C SER A 132 -15.82 -1.15 -26.85
N GLU A 133 -16.38 -0.82 -28.02
CA GLU A 133 -15.77 0.11 -28.97
C GLU A 133 -15.49 1.50 -28.34
N LEU A 134 -16.09 1.81 -27.18
CA LEU A 134 -15.75 2.99 -26.38
C LEU A 134 -14.29 2.99 -25.87
N ALA A 135 -13.61 1.84 -25.87
CA ALA A 135 -12.17 1.77 -25.60
C ALA A 135 -11.30 2.24 -26.78
N LYS A 136 -11.90 2.77 -27.87
CA LYS A 136 -11.20 3.49 -28.96
C LYS A 136 -10.54 4.76 -28.38
N ARG A 137 -9.39 4.51 -27.76
CA ARG A 137 -8.28 5.38 -27.36
C ARG A 137 -8.59 6.87 -27.47
N HIS A 138 -9.03 7.48 -26.37
CA HIS A 138 -8.88 8.93 -26.23
C HIS A 138 -7.39 9.27 -26.47
N PRO A 139 -7.08 10.20 -27.39
CA PRO A 139 -5.69 10.56 -27.67
C PRO A 139 -5.06 11.04 -26.37
N ARG A 140 -3.96 10.38 -25.99
CA ARG A 140 -3.24 10.70 -24.77
C ARG A 140 -2.63 12.10 -24.90
N ARG A 141 -2.72 12.89 -23.84
CA ARG A 141 -2.13 14.23 -23.81
C ARG A 141 -0.63 14.10 -23.61
N GLU A 142 0.19 14.65 -24.49
CA GLU A 142 1.64 14.62 -24.31
C GLU A 142 2.06 15.61 -23.20
N TRP A 143 1.81 15.28 -21.92
CA TRP A 143 2.10 16.15 -20.78
C TRP A 143 3.58 16.54 -20.70
N GLY A 144 4.48 15.67 -21.17
CA GLY A 144 5.89 16.03 -21.34
C GLY A 144 6.04 17.30 -22.18
N ASN A 145 5.40 17.36 -23.35
CA ASN A 145 5.44 18.51 -24.25
C ASN A 145 4.66 19.71 -23.70
N ILE A 146 3.52 19.47 -23.03
CA ILE A 146 2.69 20.53 -22.45
C ILE A 146 3.41 21.22 -21.28
N LEU A 147 4.24 20.52 -20.52
CA LEU A 147 4.91 21.08 -19.34
C LEU A 147 6.35 21.51 -19.62
N ALA A 148 7.05 20.90 -20.59
CA ALA A 148 8.47 21.12 -20.87
C ALA A 148 8.84 22.61 -20.95
N GLY A 149 9.86 23.00 -20.17
CA GLY A 149 10.43 24.35 -20.13
C GLY A 149 9.54 25.43 -19.53
N ARG A 150 8.41 25.08 -18.91
CA ARG A 150 7.45 26.08 -18.41
C ARG A 150 7.64 26.40 -16.95
N THR A 151 7.34 27.65 -16.59
CA THR A 151 7.23 28.06 -15.20
C THR A 151 5.77 28.04 -14.76
N MET A 152 5.48 27.33 -13.68
CA MET A 152 4.17 27.19 -13.08
C MET A 152 4.22 27.64 -11.61
N PRO A 153 4.19 28.96 -11.36
CA PRO A 153 4.47 29.53 -10.04
C PRO A 153 3.37 29.25 -9.02
N LEU A 154 2.18 28.85 -9.46
CA LEU A 154 1.02 28.57 -8.60
C LEU A 154 0.77 27.07 -8.40
N LEU A 155 1.45 26.20 -9.13
CA LEU A 155 1.15 24.77 -9.15
C LEU A 155 1.57 24.11 -7.83
N THR A 156 0.59 23.64 -7.07
CA THR A 156 0.79 22.99 -5.77
C THR A 156 0.62 21.47 -5.83
N SER A 157 -0.13 20.94 -6.80
CA SER A 157 -0.42 19.52 -6.95
C SER A 157 -0.46 19.11 -8.42
N LEU A 158 0.28 18.06 -8.78
CA LEU A 158 0.31 17.44 -10.11
C LEU A 158 0.08 15.93 -9.98
N ARG A 159 -0.98 15.41 -10.61
CA ARG A 159 -1.37 13.99 -10.55
C ARG A 159 -1.66 13.45 -11.95
N LEU A 160 -0.79 12.58 -12.47
CA LEU A 160 -0.87 11.98 -13.81
C LEU A 160 -0.85 10.44 -13.73
N ILE A 161 -2.01 9.78 -13.70
CA ILE A 161 -2.13 8.32 -13.45
C ILE A 161 -2.71 7.59 -14.66
N GLY A 162 -2.33 6.32 -14.89
CA GLY A 162 -2.85 5.46 -15.96
C GLY A 162 -2.02 5.47 -17.25
N TRP A 163 -0.82 6.04 -17.23
CA TRP A 163 -0.01 6.34 -18.42
C TRP A 163 0.93 5.21 -18.82
N ARG A 164 0.42 3.97 -18.88
CA ARG A 164 1.23 2.77 -19.18
C ARG A 164 1.15 2.35 -20.65
N ASP A 165 1.60 3.18 -21.61
CA ASP A 165 1.97 2.60 -22.92
C ASP A 165 3.45 2.27 -22.90
N PHE A 166 3.71 0.99 -22.66
CA PHE A 166 5.04 0.41 -22.70
C PHE A 166 5.66 0.38 -24.10
N LYS A 167 4.91 0.73 -25.15
CA LYS A 167 5.31 0.53 -26.55
C LYS A 167 6.16 1.68 -27.11
N ASN A 168 6.02 2.90 -26.59
CA ASN A 168 6.81 4.04 -27.06
C ASN A 168 7.91 4.33 -26.03
N SER A 169 9.03 3.63 -26.21
CA SER A 169 10.22 3.56 -25.34
C SER A 169 11.03 4.86 -25.26
N GLU A 170 10.66 5.92 -25.95
CA GLU A 170 11.50 7.12 -25.97
C GLU A 170 11.48 7.80 -24.59
N ALA A 171 12.69 7.99 -24.05
CA ALA A 171 12.91 8.78 -22.85
C ALA A 171 12.25 10.15 -23.08
N VAL A 172 11.50 10.64 -22.08
CA VAL A 172 11.02 12.03 -22.13
C VAL A 172 12.26 12.91 -22.27
N ASN A 173 12.28 13.82 -23.24
CA ASN A 173 13.37 14.77 -23.43
C ASN A 173 13.69 15.44 -22.08
N ALA A 174 14.82 15.07 -21.49
CA ALA A 174 15.26 15.54 -20.19
C ALA A 174 15.67 17.03 -20.21
N GLU A 175 15.79 17.61 -21.40
CA GLU A 175 16.47 18.89 -21.64
C GLU A 175 15.70 20.13 -21.16
N ALA A 176 14.39 20.02 -20.92
CA ALA A 176 13.56 21.17 -20.55
C ALA A 176 12.66 20.86 -19.33
N PRO A 177 13.21 20.79 -18.11
CA PRO A 177 12.42 20.61 -16.91
C PRO A 177 11.46 21.79 -16.71
N PHE A 178 10.27 21.52 -16.21
CA PHE A 178 9.34 22.57 -15.81
C PHE A 178 9.68 23.08 -14.40
N VAL A 179 9.46 24.36 -14.14
CA VAL A 179 9.77 25.00 -12.86
C VAL A 179 8.49 25.24 -12.09
N ALA A 180 8.32 24.57 -10.95
CA ALA A 180 7.14 24.69 -10.09
C ALA A 180 7.56 24.88 -8.62
N PRO A 181 7.92 26.12 -8.23
CA PRO A 181 8.59 26.38 -6.95
C PRO A 181 7.71 26.08 -5.72
N VAL A 182 6.38 26.11 -5.88
CA VAL A 182 5.40 25.85 -4.81
C VAL A 182 4.76 24.46 -4.90
N LEU A 183 5.24 23.60 -5.79
CA LEU A 183 4.73 22.24 -5.95
C LEU A 183 4.99 21.43 -4.68
N ARG A 184 3.93 20.88 -4.09
CA ARG A 184 3.99 20.09 -2.85
C ARG A 184 3.71 18.62 -3.11
N HIS A 185 2.85 18.30 -4.07
CA HIS A 185 2.44 16.94 -4.37
C HIS A 185 2.68 16.61 -5.86
N TYR A 186 3.48 15.59 -6.13
CA TYR A 186 3.74 15.08 -7.46
C TYR A 186 3.40 13.58 -7.48
N THR A 187 2.48 13.17 -8.34
CA THR A 187 2.15 11.77 -8.60
C THR A 187 2.16 11.53 -10.10
N ALA A 188 3.00 10.63 -10.60
CA ALA A 188 2.99 10.29 -12.02
C ALA A 188 3.40 8.84 -12.29
N ASP A 189 2.73 8.19 -13.25
CA ASP A 189 3.16 6.91 -13.84
C ASP A 189 4.29 7.09 -14.87
N ARG A 190 4.54 8.32 -15.30
CA ARG A 190 5.63 8.69 -16.20
C ARG A 190 6.35 9.90 -15.64
N PHE A 191 7.65 9.80 -15.44
CA PHE A 191 8.45 10.92 -14.96
C PHE A 191 8.46 12.03 -16.02
N ILE A 192 8.21 13.26 -15.57
CA ILE A 192 8.36 14.49 -16.34
C ILE A 192 9.38 15.33 -15.57
N PRO A 193 10.52 15.71 -16.19
CA PRO A 193 11.54 16.48 -15.52
C PRO A 193 11.00 17.78 -14.90
N PHE A 194 11.38 18.06 -13.66
CA PHE A 194 10.90 19.22 -12.91
C PHE A 194 11.95 19.83 -11.99
N THR A 195 11.73 21.09 -11.60
CA THR A 195 12.40 21.78 -10.49
C THR A 195 11.34 22.19 -9.47
N ALA A 196 11.31 21.51 -8.32
CA ALA A 196 10.28 21.67 -7.29
C ALA A 196 10.87 21.62 -5.87
N PRO A 197 11.58 22.67 -5.42
CA PRO A 197 12.26 22.69 -4.12
C PRO A 197 11.30 22.55 -2.92
N SER A 198 10.01 22.87 -3.10
CA SER A 198 8.98 22.75 -2.06
C SER A 198 8.28 21.40 -2.01
N LEU A 199 8.74 20.41 -2.79
CA LEU A 199 8.07 19.12 -2.91
C LEU A 199 8.09 18.36 -1.58
N ARG A 200 6.92 17.88 -1.15
CA ARG A 200 6.72 17.14 0.10
C ARG A 200 6.26 15.71 -0.12
N ASP A 201 5.50 15.48 -1.17
CA ASP A 201 4.97 14.16 -1.54
C ASP A 201 5.36 13.83 -2.97
N LEU A 202 6.17 12.78 -3.14
CA LEU A 202 6.57 12.26 -4.43
C LEU A 202 6.06 10.83 -4.57
N ARG A 203 5.24 10.58 -5.59
CA ARG A 203 4.79 9.25 -6.01
C ARG A 203 5.14 9.04 -7.47
N LEU A 204 6.10 8.16 -7.74
CA LEU A 204 6.56 7.86 -9.09
C LEU A 204 6.35 6.38 -9.39
N ASN A 205 5.73 6.09 -10.52
CA ASN A 205 5.50 4.75 -11.01
C ASN A 205 6.03 4.58 -12.46
N ASP A 206 7.25 5.04 -12.72
CA ASP A 206 7.85 4.99 -14.07
C ASP A 206 8.82 3.82 -14.21
N PRO A 207 8.46 2.75 -14.97
CA PRO A 207 9.28 1.56 -15.12
C PRO A 207 10.60 1.77 -15.87
N ARG A 208 10.83 2.96 -16.44
CA ARG A 208 12.01 3.28 -17.25
C ARG A 208 13.08 4.05 -16.49
N MET A 209 12.76 4.54 -15.29
CA MET A 209 13.72 5.23 -14.46
C MET A 209 14.89 4.30 -14.08
N LYS A 210 15.98 4.91 -13.65
CA LYS A 210 17.14 4.23 -13.04
C LYS A 210 17.28 4.78 -11.64
N TRP A 211 17.90 4.03 -10.73
CA TRP A 211 18.21 4.55 -9.39
C TRP A 211 18.97 5.89 -9.42
N THR A 212 19.88 6.10 -10.37
CA THR A 212 20.64 7.37 -10.51
C THR A 212 19.73 8.57 -10.74
N HIS A 213 18.69 8.42 -11.58
CA HIS A 213 17.72 9.48 -11.82
C HIS A 213 16.92 9.81 -10.57
N TYR A 214 16.60 8.81 -9.74
CA TYR A 214 15.96 9.06 -8.46
C TYR A 214 16.88 9.85 -7.52
N ILE A 215 18.18 9.56 -7.49
CA ILE A 215 19.15 10.34 -6.69
C ILE A 215 19.13 11.82 -7.11
N ASP A 216 19.22 12.10 -8.41
CA ASP A 216 19.18 13.48 -8.92
C ASP A 216 17.86 14.20 -8.54
N ILE A 217 16.72 13.51 -8.62
CA ILE A 217 15.43 14.08 -8.19
C ILE A 217 15.44 14.37 -6.69
N LEU A 218 15.85 13.41 -5.87
CA LEU A 218 15.79 13.51 -4.41
C LEU A 218 16.68 14.64 -3.88
N GLU A 219 17.79 14.93 -4.53
CA GLU A 219 18.67 16.05 -4.16
C GLU A 219 18.07 17.43 -4.45
N THR A 220 17.22 17.51 -5.47
CA THR A 220 16.47 18.74 -5.75
C THR A 220 15.23 18.92 -4.85
N CYS A 221 14.90 17.91 -4.03
CA CYS A 221 13.71 17.85 -3.19
C CYS A 221 14.05 17.71 -1.69
N PRO A 222 14.75 18.67 -1.07
CA PRO A 222 15.24 18.55 0.31
C PRO A 222 14.11 18.49 1.36
N LEU A 223 12.91 18.99 1.04
CA LEU A 223 11.75 19.05 1.94
C LEU A 223 10.82 17.83 1.85
N LEU A 224 11.27 16.75 1.20
CA LEU A 224 10.44 15.59 0.95
C LEU A 224 10.04 14.87 2.26
N VAL A 225 8.74 14.68 2.45
CA VAL A 225 8.14 14.05 3.64
C VAL A 225 7.70 12.63 3.32
N ASN A 226 7.10 12.40 2.15
CA ASN A 226 6.63 11.10 1.73
C ASN A 226 7.16 10.75 0.34
N LEU A 227 7.80 9.59 0.22
CA LEU A 227 8.36 9.05 -1.01
C LEU A 227 7.72 7.71 -1.34
N TYR A 228 7.16 7.57 -2.54
CA TYR A 228 6.63 6.33 -3.07
C TYR A 228 7.22 6.09 -4.45
N ILE A 229 8.06 5.08 -4.59
CA ILE A 229 8.65 4.67 -5.85
C ILE A 229 8.12 3.29 -6.18
N HIS A 230 7.47 3.17 -7.34
CA HIS A 230 6.96 1.92 -7.86
C HIS A 230 7.59 1.65 -9.23
N GLY A 231 8.37 0.56 -9.35
CA GLY A 231 9.08 0.25 -10.58
C GLY A 231 10.22 1.23 -10.92
N GLY A 232 10.81 1.04 -12.11
CA GLY A 232 11.90 1.90 -12.59
C GLY A 232 13.25 1.61 -11.94
N LEU A 233 13.48 0.37 -11.55
CA LEU A 233 14.65 -0.08 -10.82
C LEU A 233 15.14 -1.42 -11.38
N TRP A 234 15.12 -1.54 -12.72
CA TRP A 234 15.27 -2.81 -13.47
C TRP A 234 16.13 -2.70 -14.74
N SER A 235 16.80 -1.56 -15.00
CA SER A 235 17.25 -1.23 -16.37
C SER A 235 18.76 -1.19 -16.58
N THR A 236 19.59 -1.27 -15.54
CA THR A 236 21.05 -1.28 -15.76
C THR A 236 21.62 -2.63 -16.18
N LEU A 237 20.89 -3.72 -16.02
CA LEU A 237 21.34 -5.08 -16.34
C LEU A 237 20.52 -5.76 -17.44
N ASP A 238 19.82 -4.99 -18.29
CA ASP A 238 18.91 -5.50 -19.34
C ASP A 238 17.79 -6.45 -18.85
N GLU A 239 17.49 -6.45 -17.53
CA GLU A 239 16.45 -7.27 -16.89
C GLU A 239 15.00 -6.93 -17.32
N LYS A 240 14.79 -5.92 -18.19
CA LYS A 240 13.44 -5.55 -18.69
C LYS A 240 12.71 -6.73 -19.33
N ASP A 241 13.46 -7.72 -19.81
CA ASP A 241 12.93 -8.94 -20.39
C ASP A 241 12.65 -10.03 -19.35
N ALA A 242 13.33 -10.11 -18.20
CA ALA A 242 13.16 -11.23 -17.26
C ALA A 242 11.73 -11.33 -16.66
N LEU A 243 11.14 -10.20 -16.23
CA LEU A 243 9.75 -10.19 -15.74
C LEU A 243 8.71 -10.50 -16.83
N ARG A 244 9.03 -10.18 -18.09
CA ARG A 244 8.12 -10.40 -19.23
C ARG A 244 8.26 -11.79 -19.82
N GLN A 245 9.48 -12.32 -19.85
CA GLN A 245 9.84 -13.53 -20.57
C GLN A 245 9.89 -14.76 -19.65
N ARG A 246 9.73 -14.60 -18.32
CA ARG A 246 9.87 -15.71 -17.34
C ARG A 246 11.19 -16.46 -17.49
N GLU A 247 12.23 -15.81 -18.02
CA GLU A 247 13.53 -16.43 -18.22
C GLU A 247 14.27 -16.59 -16.89
N ALA A 248 15.32 -17.41 -16.90
CA ALA A 248 16.17 -17.66 -15.76
C ALA A 248 16.81 -16.33 -15.30
N TRP A 249 16.52 -15.96 -14.05
CA TRP A 249 17.12 -14.81 -13.39
C TRP A 249 18.65 -14.98 -13.32
N MET A 250 19.38 -13.87 -13.34
CA MET A 250 20.84 -13.87 -13.16
C MET A 250 21.25 -14.69 -11.94
N GLU A 251 22.22 -15.60 -12.10
CA GLU A 251 22.71 -16.43 -11.01
C GLU A 251 23.37 -15.56 -9.91
N GLU A 252 23.31 -16.04 -8.66
CA GLU A 252 23.75 -15.29 -7.47
C GLU A 252 25.18 -14.72 -7.56
N PRO A 253 26.21 -15.48 -8.01
CA PRO A 253 27.58 -14.96 -8.09
C PRO A 253 27.76 -13.86 -9.15
N GLU A 254 27.04 -13.98 -10.27
CA GLU A 254 27.08 -13.00 -11.36
C GLU A 254 26.45 -11.68 -10.91
N LEU A 255 25.35 -11.77 -10.18
CA LEU A 255 24.69 -10.64 -9.57
C LEU A 255 25.60 -9.95 -8.54
N GLU A 256 26.23 -10.69 -7.62
CA GLU A 256 27.15 -10.11 -6.65
C GLU A 256 28.31 -9.37 -7.32
N SER A 257 28.86 -9.94 -8.40
CA SER A 257 29.89 -9.32 -9.23
C SER A 257 29.36 -8.05 -9.94
N ALA A 258 28.15 -8.09 -10.49
CA ALA A 258 27.50 -6.94 -11.11
C ALA A 258 27.23 -5.81 -10.09
N LEU A 259 26.71 -6.14 -8.92
CA LEU A 259 26.49 -5.20 -7.82
C LEU A 259 27.79 -4.58 -7.36
N THR A 260 28.84 -5.37 -7.18
CA THR A 260 30.17 -4.88 -6.78
C THR A 260 30.72 -3.89 -7.81
N ARG A 261 30.59 -4.20 -9.11
CA ARG A 261 30.99 -3.27 -10.19
C ARG A 261 30.17 -1.98 -10.20
N LEU A 262 28.84 -2.08 -10.03
CA LEU A 262 27.97 -0.89 -9.97
C LEU A 262 28.28 -0.03 -8.75
N ILE A 263 28.50 -0.66 -7.60
CA ILE A 263 28.92 0.00 -6.36
C ILE A 263 30.24 0.76 -6.57
N ASN A 264 31.23 0.11 -7.17
CA ASN A 264 32.57 0.69 -7.33
C ASN A 264 32.61 1.81 -8.39
N THR A 265 31.69 1.78 -9.36
CA THR A 265 31.56 2.84 -10.38
C THR A 265 30.69 4.00 -9.91
N SER A 266 29.82 3.77 -8.93
CA SER A 266 28.94 4.80 -8.38
C SER A 266 29.74 5.74 -7.48
N ARG A 267 29.86 7.01 -7.90
CA ARG A 267 30.40 8.06 -7.03
C ARG A 267 29.56 8.10 -5.75
N SER A 268 30.21 8.10 -4.59
CA SER A 268 29.57 8.17 -3.27
C SER A 268 28.87 9.52 -3.09
N ARG A 269 27.68 9.66 -3.67
CA ARG A 269 26.79 10.81 -3.51
C ARG A 269 25.73 10.41 -2.49
N MET A 270 25.82 10.95 -1.28
CA MET A 270 24.88 10.66 -0.21
C MET A 270 23.85 11.78 -0.12
N VAL A 271 22.57 11.44 -0.29
CA VAL A 271 21.45 12.37 -0.23
C VAL A 271 20.84 12.36 1.16
N ARG A 272 20.81 13.50 1.83
CA ARG A 272 20.26 13.62 3.18
C ARG A 272 18.77 13.89 3.14
N MET A 273 17.97 12.96 3.66
CA MET A 273 16.51 13.00 3.63
C MET A 273 15.92 13.52 4.96
N ALA A 274 16.32 14.71 5.41
CA ALA A 274 16.08 15.18 6.79
C ALA A 274 14.60 15.24 7.23
N HIS A 275 13.66 15.42 6.29
CA HIS A 275 12.23 15.56 6.57
C HIS A 275 11.40 14.30 6.27
N LEU A 276 12.05 13.23 5.80
CA LEU A 276 11.38 12.02 5.37
C LEU A 276 10.71 11.31 6.54
N ARG A 277 9.40 11.09 6.41
CA ARG A 277 8.55 10.37 7.37
C ARG A 277 8.12 9.03 6.85
N LYS A 278 7.82 8.93 5.55
CA LYS A 278 7.37 7.68 4.93
C LYS A 278 8.11 7.45 3.62
N MET A 279 8.64 6.24 3.47
CA MET A 279 9.30 5.81 2.26
C MET A 279 8.75 4.45 1.87
N HIS A 280 8.21 4.35 0.66
CA HIS A 280 7.86 3.10 0.04
C HIS A 280 8.64 2.98 -1.25
N VAL A 281 9.45 1.94 -1.39
CA VAL A 281 10.20 1.67 -2.62
C VAL A 281 9.95 0.25 -3.04
N ASP A 282 9.54 0.10 -4.28
CA ASP A 282 9.13 -1.14 -4.86
C ASP A 282 9.91 -1.35 -6.16
N GLY A 283 10.85 -2.28 -6.15
CA GLY A 283 11.80 -2.46 -7.25
C GLY A 283 12.75 -3.64 -7.08
N GLY A 284 13.55 -3.90 -8.12
CA GLY A 284 14.55 -4.95 -8.14
C GLY A 284 15.80 -4.62 -7.31
N PHE A 285 16.96 -5.12 -7.76
CA PHE A 285 18.23 -4.88 -7.09
C PHE A 285 18.64 -3.40 -7.06
N GLU A 286 18.18 -2.56 -8.00
CA GLU A 286 18.52 -1.14 -7.99
C GLU A 286 17.93 -0.41 -6.76
N THR A 287 16.93 -0.98 -6.08
CA THR A 287 16.45 -0.51 -4.78
C THR A 287 17.56 -0.50 -3.73
N TYR A 288 18.43 -1.52 -3.74
CA TYR A 288 19.60 -1.59 -2.86
C TYR A 288 20.58 -0.45 -3.15
N LEU A 289 20.86 -0.21 -4.44
CA LEU A 289 21.75 0.89 -4.85
C LEU A 289 21.17 2.23 -4.42
N LEU A 290 19.88 2.47 -4.68
CA LEU A 290 19.19 3.68 -4.24
C LEU A 290 19.36 3.87 -2.73
N LEU A 291 19.03 2.87 -1.92
CA LEU A 291 19.05 2.97 -0.46
C LEU A 291 20.45 3.23 0.11
N ARG A 292 21.51 2.72 -0.53
CA ARG A 292 22.91 3.00 -0.15
C ARG A 292 23.28 4.47 -0.27
N HIS A 293 22.63 5.19 -1.19
CA HIS A 293 22.88 6.60 -1.46
C HIS A 293 21.96 7.53 -0.64
N LEU A 294 21.14 7.01 0.27
CA LEU A 294 20.21 7.80 1.07
C LEU A 294 20.57 7.75 2.56
N SER A 295 20.64 8.93 3.18
CA SER A 295 20.64 9.05 4.64
C SER A 295 19.20 9.22 5.12
N ILE A 296 18.62 8.10 5.57
CA ILE A 296 17.22 7.98 6.00
C ILE A 296 17.10 8.28 7.50
N PRO A 297 16.21 9.19 7.93
CA PRO A 297 16.00 9.46 9.34
C PRO A 297 15.58 8.22 10.13
N ALA A 298 16.15 8.05 11.33
CA ALA A 298 15.77 6.99 12.27
C ALA A 298 14.36 7.14 12.86
N LYS A 299 13.48 7.98 12.30
CA LYS A 299 12.05 8.03 12.62
C LYS A 299 11.17 7.78 11.40
N ALA A 300 11.76 7.57 10.23
CA ALA A 300 11.02 7.31 9.01
C ALA A 300 10.49 5.88 9.01
N THR A 301 9.23 5.72 8.56
CA THR A 301 8.62 4.44 8.19
C THR A 301 9.13 4.03 6.82
N LEU A 302 9.69 2.83 6.73
CA LEU A 302 10.31 2.30 5.52
C LEU A 302 9.57 1.03 5.06
N SER A 303 9.10 1.01 3.82
CA SER A 303 8.52 -0.17 3.20
C SER A 303 9.26 -0.46 1.91
N VAL A 304 10.09 -1.49 1.92
CA VAL A 304 10.89 -1.91 0.77
C VAL A 304 10.28 -3.19 0.23
N ALA A 305 9.76 -3.14 -0.98
CA ALA A 305 9.35 -4.31 -1.71
C ALA A 305 10.46 -4.71 -2.68
N MET A 306 10.96 -5.93 -2.49
CA MET A 306 12.01 -6.55 -3.28
C MET A 306 11.41 -7.77 -3.98
N TYR A 307 11.50 -7.81 -5.29
CA TYR A 307 10.92 -8.92 -6.05
C TYR A 307 11.90 -10.07 -6.33
N ASP A 308 13.01 -10.14 -5.59
CA ASP A 308 14.08 -11.09 -5.88
C ASP A 308 14.43 -12.03 -4.71
N ARG A 309 15.24 -13.06 -5.00
CA ARG A 309 15.65 -14.16 -4.12
C ARG A 309 16.37 -13.68 -2.84
N VAL A 310 16.35 -14.56 -1.85
CA VAL A 310 16.78 -14.28 -0.46
C VAL A 310 18.25 -13.89 -0.32
N ALA A 311 19.13 -14.37 -1.20
CA ALA A 311 20.52 -13.94 -1.29
C ALA A 311 20.70 -12.41 -1.29
N ARG A 312 19.80 -11.69 -1.99
CA ARG A 312 19.86 -10.21 -2.07
C ARG A 312 19.55 -9.52 -0.75
N PHE A 313 18.79 -10.17 0.15
CA PHE A 313 18.54 -9.61 1.47
C PHE A 313 19.80 -9.57 2.33
N ARG A 314 20.72 -10.54 2.18
CA ARG A 314 22.01 -10.55 2.89
C ARG A 314 22.82 -9.29 2.58
N ALA A 315 22.89 -8.89 1.31
CA ALA A 315 23.56 -7.67 0.91
C ALA A 315 22.86 -6.42 1.45
N PHE A 316 21.52 -6.45 1.49
CA PHE A 316 20.68 -5.33 1.91
C PHE A 316 20.65 -5.07 3.42
N ALA A 317 20.65 -6.12 4.24
CA ALA A 317 20.54 -6.01 5.69
C ALA A 317 21.55 -5.00 6.29
N PRO A 318 22.86 -4.99 5.92
CA PRO A 318 23.82 -3.96 6.33
C PRO A 318 23.37 -2.51 6.15
N LEU A 319 22.65 -2.17 5.07
CA LEU A 319 22.25 -0.79 4.77
C LEU A 319 21.12 -0.27 5.65
N ILE A 320 20.30 -1.19 6.15
CA ILE A 320 19.18 -0.89 7.05
C ILE A 320 19.49 -1.29 8.50
N MET A 321 20.75 -1.60 8.83
CA MET A 321 21.15 -2.02 10.18
C MET A 321 20.79 -1.00 11.25
N ASP A 322 21.00 0.28 10.98
CA ASP A 322 20.63 1.36 11.92
C ASP A 322 19.12 1.43 12.12
N GLN A 323 18.33 1.03 11.12
CA GLN A 323 16.89 0.90 11.25
C GLN A 323 16.54 -0.37 12.05
N LEU A 324 17.20 -1.50 11.75
CA LEU A 324 17.03 -2.79 12.43
C LEU A 324 17.32 -2.72 13.94
N ARG A 325 18.35 -1.97 14.34
CA ARG A 325 18.81 -1.86 15.73
C ARG A 325 18.05 -0.86 16.60
N ARG A 326 16.86 -0.45 16.19
CA ARG A 326 16.05 0.45 17.02
C ARG A 326 15.59 -0.28 18.28
N PRO A 327 15.80 0.29 19.47
CA PRO A 327 15.55 -0.40 20.74
C PRO A 327 14.06 -0.74 20.98
N ASN A 328 13.16 -0.09 20.23
CA ASN A 328 11.72 -0.24 20.39
C ASN A 328 11.12 -1.27 19.43
N TRP A 329 11.90 -1.89 18.54
CA TRP A 329 11.41 -2.92 17.62
C TRP A 329 11.24 -4.23 18.37
N ASN A 330 10.03 -4.46 18.86
CA ASN A 330 9.67 -5.62 19.65
C ASN A 330 8.56 -6.46 19.00
N VAL A 331 8.04 -6.08 17.84
CA VAL A 331 7.04 -6.85 17.09
C VAL A 331 7.60 -7.20 15.71
N LEU A 332 7.59 -8.49 15.40
CA LEU A 332 7.92 -9.05 14.09
C LEU A 332 6.66 -9.68 13.50
N ALA A 333 6.27 -9.27 12.30
CA ALA A 333 5.13 -9.81 11.59
C ALA A 333 5.50 -10.40 10.23
N ILE A 334 5.16 -11.66 10.02
CA ILE A 334 5.35 -12.39 8.78
C ILE A 334 3.97 -12.54 8.13
N LEU A 335 3.72 -11.78 7.07
CA LEU A 335 2.43 -11.73 6.38
C LEU A 335 2.56 -12.29 4.97
N GLY A 336 1.86 -13.38 4.66
CA GLY A 336 1.55 -13.78 3.29
C GLY A 336 0.40 -12.94 2.77
N ILE A 337 0.68 -11.94 1.93
CA ILE A 337 -0.35 -11.00 1.46
C ILE A 337 -1.20 -11.68 0.38
N PRO A 338 -2.53 -11.79 0.55
CA PRO A 338 -3.41 -12.23 -0.54
C PRO A 338 -3.31 -11.24 -1.70
N ASP A 339 -2.88 -11.69 -2.87
CA ASP A 339 -3.05 -10.91 -4.09
C ASP A 339 -4.50 -11.09 -4.52
N THR A 340 -5.18 -9.96 -4.76
CA THR A 340 -6.55 -9.95 -5.27
C THR A 340 -6.63 -10.32 -6.74
N SER A 341 -5.49 -10.33 -7.43
CA SER A 341 -5.41 -10.77 -8.82
C SER A 341 -4.93 -12.21 -8.88
N ASP A 342 -5.71 -13.08 -9.52
CA ASP A 342 -5.41 -14.53 -9.67
C ASP A 342 -4.13 -14.81 -10.47
N THR A 343 -3.44 -13.77 -10.96
CA THR A 343 -2.37 -13.91 -11.95
C THR A 343 -0.96 -13.73 -11.41
N SER A 344 -0.77 -13.18 -10.20
CA SER A 344 0.56 -12.92 -9.64
C SER A 344 0.83 -13.65 -8.33
N PRO A 345 2.07 -14.14 -8.13
CA PRO A 345 2.46 -14.79 -6.89
C PRO A 345 2.37 -13.81 -5.71
N THR A 346 1.69 -14.23 -4.66
CA THR A 346 1.49 -13.46 -3.42
C THR A 346 2.82 -13.15 -2.75
N PRO A 347 3.19 -11.87 -2.56
CA PRO A 347 4.44 -11.55 -1.88
C PRO A 347 4.33 -11.90 -0.39
N THR A 348 5.37 -12.53 0.14
CA THR A 348 5.56 -12.64 1.59
C THR A 348 6.15 -11.33 2.07
N SER A 349 5.66 -10.79 3.18
CA SER A 349 6.23 -9.60 3.80
C SER A 349 6.66 -9.85 5.22
N VAL A 350 7.84 -9.37 5.58
CA VAL A 350 8.38 -9.38 6.94
C VAL A 350 8.36 -7.93 7.42
N THR A 351 7.58 -7.64 8.45
CA THR A 351 7.42 -6.31 9.02
C THR A 351 7.93 -6.26 10.44
N LEU A 352 8.89 -5.37 10.70
CA LEU A 352 9.31 -5.00 12.05
C LEU A 352 8.60 -3.70 12.44
N THR A 353 8.07 -3.63 13.66
CA THR A 353 7.36 -2.44 14.15
C THR A 353 7.60 -2.22 15.64
N GLU A 354 7.45 -0.96 16.04
CA GLU A 354 7.35 -0.57 17.44
C GLU A 354 5.98 -0.99 17.96
N ASN A 355 5.93 -1.71 19.08
CA ASN A 355 4.67 -1.95 19.80
C ASN A 355 4.26 -0.65 20.47
N ASN A 356 3.15 -0.07 20.01
CA ASN A 356 2.45 0.95 20.77
C ASN A 356 1.32 0.23 21.51
N ASP A 357 1.17 0.46 22.81
CA ASP A 357 0.06 -0.03 23.63
C ASP A 357 -1.27 0.30 22.92
N GLY A 358 -1.85 -0.67 22.18
CA GLY A 358 -2.93 -0.42 21.22
C GLY A 358 -2.69 -0.95 19.80
N TRP A 359 -1.88 -2.00 19.64
CA TRP A 359 -1.74 -2.69 18.36
C TRP A 359 -3.09 -3.35 17.96
N ASP A 360 -3.81 -2.71 17.03
CA ASP A 360 -5.08 -3.17 16.43
C ASP A 360 -4.81 -4.38 15.49
N TRP A 361 -4.36 -5.51 16.03
CA TRP A 361 -4.14 -6.72 15.24
C TRP A 361 -5.48 -7.28 14.70
N PRO A 362 -5.54 -7.80 13.46
CA PRO A 362 -4.43 -8.06 12.53
C PRO A 362 -4.08 -6.93 11.53
N PHE A 363 -4.72 -5.76 11.59
CA PHE A 363 -4.66 -4.80 10.48
C PHE A 363 -4.02 -3.43 10.79
N GLY A 364 -3.76 -3.11 12.06
CA GLY A 364 -3.31 -1.79 12.49
C GLY A 364 -1.87 -1.75 12.95
N ILE A 365 -0.92 -1.90 12.03
CA ILE A 365 0.47 -1.58 12.35
C ILE A 365 0.63 -0.05 12.33
N ASN A 366 0.45 0.58 13.48
CA ASN A 366 0.64 2.02 13.67
C ASN A 366 2.06 2.31 14.16
N GLY A 367 2.75 3.26 13.54
CA GLY A 367 4.06 3.73 13.98
C GLY A 367 5.14 3.60 12.92
N VAL A 368 6.39 3.53 13.38
CA VAL A 368 7.52 3.31 12.48
C VAL A 368 7.64 1.83 12.17
N THR A 369 7.47 1.51 10.90
CA THR A 369 7.55 0.13 10.40
C THR A 369 8.71 -0.01 9.42
N LEU A 370 9.34 -1.18 9.44
CA LEU A 370 10.17 -1.68 8.35
C LEU A 370 9.47 -2.87 7.73
N THR A 371 8.83 -2.67 6.58
CA THR A 371 8.19 -3.77 5.84
C THR A 371 9.07 -4.16 4.66
N LEU A 372 9.55 -5.39 4.67
CA LEU A 372 10.28 -6.03 3.60
C LEU A 372 9.33 -6.95 2.85
N LYS A 373 9.01 -6.67 1.59
CA LYS A 373 8.19 -7.57 0.76
C LYS A 373 9.10 -8.39 -0.16
N PHE A 374 8.77 -9.65 -0.36
CA PHE A 374 9.51 -10.61 -1.15
C PHE A 374 8.58 -11.24 -2.17
N ALA A 375 8.95 -11.23 -3.44
CA ALA A 375 8.22 -12.02 -4.44
C ALA A 375 8.31 -13.51 -4.09
N ARG A 376 7.19 -14.23 -4.25
CA ARG A 376 7.23 -15.69 -4.21
C ARG A 376 7.89 -16.23 -5.48
N PRO A 377 8.93 -17.08 -5.38
CA PRO A 377 9.25 -17.99 -6.46
C PRO A 377 8.03 -18.86 -6.73
N ALA A 378 7.73 -19.15 -8.00
CA ALA A 378 6.55 -19.92 -8.39
C ALA A 378 6.45 -21.32 -7.73
N ARG A 379 7.52 -21.84 -7.10
CA ARG A 379 7.58 -23.22 -6.58
C ARG A 379 8.45 -23.50 -5.35
N ILE A 380 9.16 -22.53 -4.74
CA ILE A 380 10.25 -22.86 -3.79
C ILE A 380 10.18 -22.01 -2.52
N ASP A 381 10.33 -22.71 -1.39
CA ASP A 381 10.53 -22.25 0.00
C ASP A 381 9.51 -21.25 0.57
N THR A 382 8.72 -21.74 1.54
CA THR A 382 7.89 -20.90 2.43
C THR A 382 8.64 -20.48 3.69
N THR A 383 9.82 -21.05 3.93
CA THR A 383 10.76 -20.55 4.94
C THR A 383 11.17 -19.14 4.54
N PRO A 384 11.31 -18.18 5.48
CA PRO A 384 11.95 -16.94 5.17
C PRO A 384 13.41 -17.03 5.63
N PRO A 385 14.38 -17.43 4.78
CA PRO A 385 15.79 -17.27 5.11
C PRO A 385 16.16 -15.80 5.39
N GLN A 386 15.25 -14.86 5.12
CA GLN A 386 15.34 -13.48 5.58
C GLN A 386 15.35 -13.34 7.11
N LEU A 387 14.74 -14.27 7.86
CA LEU A 387 14.80 -14.26 9.32
C LEU A 387 16.22 -14.51 9.84
N GLU A 388 17.02 -15.33 9.14
CA GLU A 388 18.42 -15.61 9.48
C GLU A 388 19.31 -14.37 9.33
N HIS A 389 18.88 -13.41 8.54
CA HIS A 389 19.58 -12.17 8.27
C HIS A 389 19.17 -11.03 9.21
N ILE A 390 18.13 -11.22 10.03
CA ILE A 390 17.86 -10.29 11.14
C ILE A 390 19.02 -10.39 12.14
N PRO A 391 19.63 -9.28 12.58
CA PRO A 391 20.73 -9.31 13.54
C PRO A 391 20.33 -10.01 14.85
N SER A 392 21.24 -10.74 15.47
CA SER A 392 20.92 -11.51 16.68
C SER A 392 20.48 -10.63 17.84
N ASP A 393 21.09 -9.46 18.01
CA ASP A 393 20.71 -8.45 19.00
C ASP A 393 19.27 -7.95 18.80
N VAL A 394 18.83 -7.83 17.54
CA VAL A 394 17.45 -7.44 17.19
C VAL A 394 16.48 -8.60 17.40
N ALA A 395 16.86 -9.81 16.99
CA ALA A 395 16.05 -11.00 17.17
C ALA A 395 15.73 -11.27 18.66
N LEU A 396 16.69 -11.00 19.56
CA LEU A 396 16.53 -11.10 21.01
C LEU A 396 15.60 -10.04 21.62
N GLN A 397 15.41 -8.89 20.94
CA GLN A 397 14.52 -7.82 21.38
C GLN A 397 13.06 -8.06 20.99
N ILE A 398 12.80 -8.91 19.99
CA ILE A 398 11.45 -9.24 19.55
C ILE A 398 10.70 -9.94 20.70
N ARG A 399 9.58 -9.36 21.10
CA ARG A 399 8.67 -9.88 22.13
C ARG A 399 7.39 -10.48 21.53
N ALA A 400 6.92 -9.94 20.41
CA ALA A 400 5.73 -10.44 19.73
C ALA A 400 6.09 -10.92 18.31
N LEU A 401 5.70 -12.16 18.00
CA LEU A 401 5.81 -12.73 16.66
C LEU A 401 4.42 -12.91 16.07
N THR A 402 4.20 -12.42 14.85
CA THR A 402 2.95 -12.57 14.11
C THR A 402 3.20 -13.40 12.88
N ILE A 403 2.35 -14.39 12.64
CA ILE A 403 2.37 -15.17 11.42
C ILE A 403 0.96 -15.15 10.85
N ILE A 404 0.81 -14.54 9.68
CA ILE A 404 -0.45 -14.45 8.94
C ILE A 404 -0.21 -15.09 7.58
N GLN A 405 -0.96 -16.15 7.28
CA GLN A 405 -0.94 -16.81 5.99
C GLN A 405 -2.27 -16.55 5.27
N SER A 406 -2.21 -16.25 3.97
CA SER A 406 -3.40 -16.02 3.16
C SER A 406 -4.15 -17.33 2.91
N ALA A 407 -5.41 -17.41 3.39
CA ALA A 407 -6.29 -18.56 3.28
C ALA A 407 -6.66 -18.99 1.85
N ARG A 408 -6.54 -18.10 0.87
CA ARG A 408 -7.25 -18.27 -0.40
C ARG A 408 -6.62 -19.28 -1.37
N GLN A 409 -5.37 -19.71 -1.18
CA GLN A 409 -4.60 -20.28 -2.31
C GLN A 409 -3.65 -21.45 -2.00
N CYS A 410 -3.66 -22.06 -0.82
CA CYS A 410 -2.86 -23.28 -0.62
C CYS A 410 -3.70 -24.41 -0.01
N PRO A 411 -4.12 -25.43 -0.79
CA PRO A 411 -4.48 -26.72 -0.20
C PRO A 411 -3.33 -27.21 0.68
N GLU A 412 -3.65 -27.98 1.72
CA GLU A 412 -2.75 -28.57 2.74
C GLU A 412 -1.32 -28.82 2.21
N ARG A 413 -0.47 -27.79 2.29
CA ARG A 413 0.92 -27.93 1.88
C ARG A 413 1.65 -28.54 3.06
N THR A 414 2.06 -29.79 2.92
CA THR A 414 3.03 -30.40 3.82
C THR A 414 4.39 -29.77 3.56
N TYR A 415 5.06 -29.40 4.65
CA TYR A 415 6.42 -28.88 4.60
C TYR A 415 7.38 -30.05 4.50
N SER A 416 8.44 -29.90 3.71
CA SER A 416 9.52 -30.90 3.73
C SER A 416 10.23 -30.89 5.09
N SER A 417 10.87 -32.00 5.46
CA SER A 417 11.69 -32.05 6.69
C SER A 417 12.79 -30.99 6.70
N GLU A 418 13.33 -30.64 5.52
CA GLU A 418 14.33 -29.58 5.38
C GLU A 418 13.71 -28.19 5.64
N GLU A 419 12.51 -27.92 5.10
CA GLU A 419 11.79 -26.67 5.37
C GLU A 419 11.47 -26.53 6.87
N HIS A 420 11.10 -27.63 7.54
CA HIS A 420 10.89 -27.65 9.00
C HIS A 420 12.16 -27.29 9.77
N GLU A 421 13.30 -27.90 9.43
CA GLU A 421 14.56 -27.64 10.13
C GLU A 421 15.06 -26.20 9.92
N ARG A 422 14.87 -25.65 8.73
CA ARG A 422 15.17 -24.25 8.44
C ARG A 422 14.32 -23.28 9.26
N TRP A 423 13.00 -23.50 9.33
CA TRP A 423 12.12 -22.70 10.19
C TRP A 423 12.51 -22.80 11.65
N ARG A 424 12.81 -24.01 12.13
CA ARG A 424 13.28 -24.24 13.50
C ARG A 424 14.53 -23.43 13.79
N THR A 425 15.55 -23.57 12.95
CA THR A 425 16.83 -22.84 13.07
C THR A 425 16.61 -21.33 13.08
N ALA A 426 15.76 -20.81 12.20
CA ALA A 426 15.42 -19.39 12.15
C ALA A 426 14.72 -18.91 13.43
N LEU A 427 13.72 -19.65 13.92
CA LEU A 427 12.91 -19.28 15.09
C LEU A 427 13.68 -19.39 16.42
N GLN A 428 14.67 -20.29 16.53
CA GLN A 428 15.53 -20.40 17.73
C GLN A 428 16.26 -19.10 18.06
N ARG A 429 16.49 -18.22 17.07
CA ARG A 429 17.14 -16.92 17.26
C ARG A 429 16.25 -15.90 17.97
N PHE A 430 14.93 -16.13 18.00
CA PHE A 430 13.93 -15.23 18.59
C PHE A 430 13.54 -15.68 19.99
N SER A 431 14.52 -16.02 20.83
CA SER A 431 14.27 -16.51 22.18
C SER A 431 13.58 -15.49 23.08
N GLY A 432 13.62 -14.20 22.73
CA GLY A 432 12.93 -13.13 23.45
C GLY A 432 11.41 -13.08 23.26
N VAL A 433 10.85 -13.85 22.31
CA VAL A 433 9.41 -13.84 22.00
C VAL A 433 8.60 -14.42 23.15
N THR A 434 7.67 -13.61 23.65
CA THR A 434 6.74 -13.95 24.72
C THR A 434 5.30 -14.14 24.24
N ALA A 435 4.94 -13.51 23.12
CA ALA A 435 3.62 -13.60 22.51
C ALA A 435 3.68 -14.03 21.03
N LEU A 436 2.87 -15.02 20.66
CA LEU A 436 2.74 -15.51 19.29
C LEU A 436 1.31 -15.28 18.79
N TYR A 437 1.17 -14.54 17.70
CA TYR A 437 -0.09 -14.22 17.05
C TYR A 437 -0.21 -15.05 15.78
N ILE A 438 -1.24 -15.90 15.72
CA ILE A 438 -1.45 -16.83 14.61
C ILE A 438 -2.84 -16.69 14.01
N GLN A 439 -2.91 -16.80 12.69
CA GLN A 439 -4.15 -16.97 11.96
C GLN A 439 -4.39 -18.46 11.67
N GLN A 440 -5.64 -18.88 11.51
CA GLN A 440 -6.02 -20.26 11.21
C GLN A 440 -5.14 -20.99 10.17
N ASP A 441 -4.70 -20.33 9.11
CA ASP A 441 -3.97 -21.01 8.03
C ASP A 441 -2.50 -21.29 8.35
N THR A 442 -2.04 -21.01 9.58
CA THR A 442 -0.65 -21.23 10.00
C THR A 442 -0.39 -22.62 10.57
N HIS A 443 -1.22 -23.62 10.27
CA HIS A 443 -1.06 -25.03 10.69
C HIS A 443 0.40 -25.55 10.68
N PRO A 444 1.25 -25.23 9.69
CA PRO A 444 2.62 -25.73 9.64
C PRO A 444 3.52 -25.28 10.81
N ILE A 445 3.23 -24.13 11.42
CA ILE A 445 4.01 -23.63 12.56
C ILE A 445 3.91 -24.58 13.76
N PHE A 446 2.79 -25.31 13.88
CA PHE A 446 2.59 -26.27 14.97
C PHE A 446 3.53 -27.45 14.84
N GLY A 447 3.74 -27.97 13.62
CA GLY A 447 4.72 -29.01 13.37
C GLY A 447 6.13 -28.58 13.78
N ILE A 448 6.51 -27.34 13.46
CA ILE A 448 7.83 -26.78 13.81
C ILE A 448 7.99 -26.64 15.33
N LEU A 449 6.98 -26.14 16.03
CA LEU A 449 7.01 -25.96 17.49
C LEU A 449 6.79 -27.27 18.28
N LYS A 450 6.21 -28.32 17.66
CA LYS A 450 6.04 -29.67 18.24
C LYS A 450 7.24 -30.56 18.08
N SER A 451 7.96 -30.43 16.96
CA SER A 451 8.96 -31.41 16.51
C SER A 451 10.27 -31.38 17.31
N GLU A 452 10.24 -30.81 18.51
CA GLU A 452 11.35 -30.75 19.44
C GLU A 452 11.71 -32.17 19.88
N SER A 453 12.87 -32.65 19.41
CA SER A 453 13.36 -33.95 19.83
C SER A 453 13.72 -33.85 21.32
N PRO A 454 13.39 -34.86 22.14
CA PRO A 454 13.84 -34.90 23.54
C PRO A 454 15.37 -34.87 23.69
N THR A 455 16.11 -35.10 22.59
CA THR A 455 17.58 -35.01 22.55
C THR A 455 18.13 -33.60 22.31
N THR A 456 17.34 -32.69 21.73
CA THR A 456 17.76 -31.29 21.53
C THR A 456 17.40 -30.46 22.75
N SER A 457 18.41 -29.89 23.42
CA SER A 457 18.26 -29.29 24.76
C SER A 457 17.54 -27.94 24.82
N VAL A 458 17.09 -27.37 23.68
CA VAL A 458 16.55 -26.00 23.64
C VAL A 458 15.23 -25.96 22.89
N ALA A 459 14.16 -25.64 23.61
CA ALA A 459 12.84 -25.39 23.04
C ALA A 459 12.87 -24.18 22.07
N VAL A 460 12.09 -24.25 20.99
CA VAL A 460 11.88 -23.16 20.05
C VAL A 460 10.97 -22.13 20.73
N LEU A 461 11.40 -20.86 20.72
CA LEU A 461 10.75 -19.78 21.48
C LEU A 461 10.57 -20.16 22.97
N PRO A 462 11.66 -20.35 23.73
CA PRO A 462 11.58 -20.87 25.09
C PRO A 462 10.80 -19.96 26.05
N ASN A 463 10.75 -18.65 25.79
CA ASN A 463 9.99 -17.67 26.59
C ASN A 463 8.54 -17.47 26.12
N LEU A 464 8.08 -18.22 25.11
CA LEU A 464 6.71 -18.09 24.62
C LEU A 464 5.72 -18.58 25.67
N HIS A 465 4.94 -17.65 26.21
CA HIS A 465 3.93 -17.93 27.24
C HIS A 465 2.53 -17.43 26.87
N THR A 466 2.38 -16.66 25.78
CA THR A 466 1.06 -16.19 25.28
C THR A 466 0.87 -16.59 23.82
N ILE A 467 -0.26 -17.23 23.49
CA ILE A 467 -0.66 -17.46 22.11
C ILE A 467 -2.01 -16.78 21.84
N VAL A 468 -2.06 -15.95 20.81
CA VAL A 468 -3.28 -15.29 20.33
C VAL A 468 -3.69 -15.91 19.01
N VAL A 469 -4.88 -16.52 18.99
CA VAL A 469 -5.47 -17.13 17.81
C VAL A 469 -6.51 -16.19 17.23
N HIS A 470 -6.45 -15.95 15.92
CA HIS A 470 -7.48 -15.19 15.21
C HIS A 470 -8.05 -15.89 14.01
N THR A 471 -9.37 -15.82 13.96
CA THR A 471 -10.16 -16.21 12.80
C THR A 471 -10.87 -14.99 12.24
N PRO A 472 -10.41 -14.45 11.10
CA PRO A 472 -11.07 -13.34 10.44
C PRO A 472 -12.52 -13.70 10.09
N THR A 473 -13.41 -12.71 10.14
CA THR A 473 -14.87 -12.87 9.91
C THR A 473 -15.25 -13.55 8.59
N LEU A 474 -14.37 -13.47 7.60
CA LEU A 474 -14.58 -13.97 6.24
C LEU A 474 -13.89 -15.32 5.98
N MET A 475 -13.23 -15.90 6.97
CA MET A 475 -12.51 -17.17 6.82
C MET A 475 -13.36 -18.37 7.22
N LYS A 476 -12.94 -19.54 6.72
CA LYS A 476 -13.54 -20.80 7.14
C LYS A 476 -13.38 -20.98 8.65
N PRO A 477 -14.26 -21.76 9.29
CA PRO A 477 -14.08 -22.26 10.65
C PRO A 477 -12.75 -22.95 10.91
N LEU A 478 -12.20 -22.88 12.14
CA LEU A 478 -11.12 -23.77 12.58
C LEU A 478 -11.56 -25.24 12.41
N THR A 479 -10.78 -26.05 11.70
CA THR A 479 -11.04 -27.48 11.53
C THR A 479 -10.74 -28.25 12.81
N ALA A 480 -11.35 -29.43 12.97
CA ALA A 480 -11.03 -30.33 14.08
C ALA A 480 -9.56 -30.76 14.07
N THR A 481 -9.00 -31.01 12.88
CA THR A 481 -7.58 -31.34 12.70
C THR A 481 -6.67 -30.23 13.24
N TRP A 482 -6.94 -28.98 12.86
CA TRP A 482 -6.20 -27.82 13.36
C TRP A 482 -6.27 -27.71 14.88
N TRP A 483 -7.45 -27.93 15.47
CA TRP A 483 -7.64 -27.84 16.92
C TRP A 483 -6.86 -28.93 17.67
N THR A 484 -6.99 -30.19 17.24
CA THR A 484 -6.22 -31.31 17.80
C THR A 484 -4.72 -31.04 17.70
N GLU A 485 -4.28 -30.46 16.59
CA GLU A 485 -2.90 -30.08 16.42
C GLU A 485 -2.46 -28.96 17.38
N PHE A 486 -3.27 -27.94 17.55
CA PHE A 486 -3.00 -26.85 18.49
C PHE A 486 -2.91 -27.36 19.94
N VAL A 487 -3.86 -28.20 20.36
CA VAL A 487 -3.86 -28.85 21.69
C VAL A 487 -2.60 -29.71 21.89
N GLY A 488 -2.24 -30.50 20.87
CA GLY A 488 -1.02 -31.31 20.90
C GLY A 488 0.26 -30.47 21.06
N LEU A 489 0.33 -29.30 20.43
CA LEU A 489 1.43 -28.36 20.62
C LEU A 489 1.54 -27.89 22.08
N LEU A 490 0.42 -27.50 22.70
CA LEU A 490 0.40 -27.05 24.10
C LEU A 490 0.85 -28.16 25.05
N GLY A 491 0.41 -29.40 24.81
CA GLY A 491 0.82 -30.57 25.59
C GLY A 491 2.32 -30.84 25.52
N VAL A 492 2.92 -30.81 24.32
CA VAL A 492 4.37 -30.99 24.14
C VAL A 492 5.15 -29.92 24.91
N ARG A 493 4.78 -28.64 24.79
CA ARG A 493 5.45 -27.55 25.51
C ARG A 493 5.36 -27.67 27.02
N LYS A 494 4.19 -28.08 27.53
CA LYS A 494 4.01 -28.34 28.97
C LYS A 494 4.93 -29.47 29.45
N ALA A 495 5.03 -30.56 28.70
CA ALA A 495 5.92 -31.69 29.03
C ALA A 495 7.40 -31.29 29.03
N MET A 496 7.78 -30.29 28.23
CA MET A 496 9.14 -29.76 28.14
C MET A 496 9.47 -28.69 29.19
N GLY A 497 8.52 -28.33 30.06
CA GLY A 497 8.73 -27.32 31.10
C GLY A 497 8.72 -25.87 30.58
N CYS A 498 8.17 -25.63 29.38
CA CYS A 498 7.97 -24.30 28.79
C CYS A 498 6.47 -24.04 28.48
N PRO A 499 5.57 -24.18 29.48
CA PRO A 499 4.13 -24.12 29.26
C PRO A 499 3.68 -22.76 28.71
N VAL A 500 2.65 -22.79 27.87
CA VAL A 500 1.94 -21.57 27.47
C VAL A 500 0.98 -21.21 28.59
N ALA A 501 1.21 -20.07 29.25
CA ALA A 501 0.38 -19.61 30.34
C ALA A 501 -1.00 -19.13 29.85
N ARG A 502 -1.03 -18.37 28.75
CA ARG A 502 -2.24 -17.69 28.27
C ARG A 502 -2.56 -18.00 26.82
N VAL A 503 -3.80 -18.38 26.54
CA VAL A 503 -4.36 -18.48 25.19
C VAL A 503 -5.48 -17.47 25.02
N VAL A 504 -5.41 -16.64 23.98
CA VAL A 504 -6.44 -15.65 23.65
C VAL A 504 -7.10 -16.03 22.33
N LEU A 505 -8.41 -16.18 22.33
CA LEU A 505 -9.22 -16.49 21.16
C LEU A 505 -9.94 -15.23 20.68
N THR A 506 -9.69 -14.83 19.43
CA THR A 506 -10.22 -13.57 18.86
C THR A 506 -10.86 -13.78 17.47
N GLY A 507 -11.69 -12.81 17.04
CA GLY A 507 -12.36 -12.84 15.74
C GLY A 507 -13.66 -13.65 15.74
N ARG A 508 -14.20 -14.01 14.57
CA ARG A 508 -15.37 -14.92 14.50
C ARG A 508 -14.89 -16.34 14.29
N LEU A 509 -14.70 -17.07 15.39
CA LEU A 509 -14.54 -18.51 15.39
C LEU A 509 -15.88 -19.15 14.99
N ARG A 510 -16.20 -19.17 13.69
CA ARG A 510 -17.39 -19.90 13.22
C ARG A 510 -17.17 -21.41 13.34
N ARG A 511 -18.26 -22.14 13.60
CA ARG A 511 -18.43 -23.61 13.77
C ARG A 511 -17.55 -24.44 12.84
N PRO A 512 -16.72 -25.43 13.25
CA PRO A 512 -16.25 -26.44 12.29
C PRO A 512 -17.47 -27.04 11.62
N VAL A 513 -17.59 -26.85 10.30
CA VAL A 513 -18.58 -27.62 9.53
C VAL A 513 -18.09 -29.04 9.64
N ASN A 514 -18.89 -29.90 10.29
CA ASN A 514 -18.61 -31.33 10.28
C ASN A 514 -18.74 -31.76 8.81
N GLU A 515 -17.60 -31.92 8.12
CA GLU A 515 -17.56 -32.20 6.68
C GLU A 515 -18.28 -33.53 6.34
N ASN A 516 -18.55 -34.35 7.36
CA ASN A 516 -19.28 -35.61 7.25
C ASN A 516 -20.82 -35.47 7.33
N LEU A 517 -21.38 -34.29 7.65
CA LEU A 517 -22.83 -34.03 7.67
C LEU A 517 -23.26 -33.33 6.37
N GLY A 518 -23.50 -34.12 5.32
CA GLY A 518 -23.82 -33.66 3.97
C GLY A 518 -25.19 -32.99 3.75
N SER A 519 -25.74 -32.23 4.71
CA SER A 519 -27.02 -31.52 4.54
C SER A 519 -26.99 -30.12 5.19
N PRO A 520 -27.18 -29.02 4.41
CA PRO A 520 -27.19 -27.65 4.92
C PRO A 520 -28.47 -27.22 5.67
N ASP A 521 -29.50 -28.07 5.76
CA ASP A 521 -30.88 -27.61 6.06
C ASP A 521 -31.35 -27.77 7.52
N ALA A 522 -30.47 -28.04 8.48
CA ALA A 522 -30.88 -28.19 9.89
C ALA A 522 -30.51 -26.96 10.75
N ASN A 523 -31.53 -26.30 11.32
CA ASN A 523 -31.45 -25.32 12.40
C ASN A 523 -30.49 -25.80 13.50
N THR A 524 -29.23 -25.37 13.43
CA THR A 524 -28.14 -25.77 14.33
C THR A 524 -27.73 -24.58 15.20
N GLU A 525 -28.69 -23.95 15.88
CA GLU A 525 -28.36 -22.96 16.92
C GLU A 525 -28.07 -23.63 18.28
N GLU A 526 -28.58 -24.84 18.53
CA GLU A 526 -28.38 -25.55 19.82
C GLU A 526 -27.05 -26.32 19.94
N ALA A 527 -26.34 -26.59 18.84
CA ALA A 527 -25.05 -27.31 18.87
C ALA A 527 -23.82 -26.43 19.16
N GLU A 528 -24.04 -25.12 19.33
CA GLU A 528 -22.99 -24.11 19.53
C GLU A 528 -22.35 -24.16 20.94
N PRO A 529 -23.11 -24.33 22.05
CA PRO A 529 -22.55 -24.31 23.41
C PRO A 529 -21.69 -25.54 23.76
N GLU A 530 -22.07 -26.74 23.28
CA GLU A 530 -21.41 -27.99 23.66
C GLU A 530 -19.98 -28.09 23.12
N MET A 531 -19.76 -27.64 21.88
CA MET A 531 -18.44 -27.69 21.26
C MET A 531 -17.49 -26.63 21.84
N GLU A 532 -18.02 -25.47 22.26
CA GLU A 532 -17.23 -24.44 22.93
C GLU A 532 -16.83 -24.85 24.35
N ALA A 533 -17.75 -25.46 25.09
CA ALA A 533 -17.45 -26.07 26.39
C ALA A 533 -16.35 -27.13 26.24
N SER A 534 -16.46 -28.01 25.24
CA SER A 534 -15.45 -29.03 24.94
C SER A 534 -14.09 -28.42 24.59
N ARG A 535 -14.04 -27.33 23.83
CA ARG A 535 -12.76 -26.65 23.51
C ARG A 535 -12.10 -26.06 24.74
N ARG A 536 -12.86 -25.37 25.59
CA ARG A 536 -12.35 -24.82 26.84
C ARG A 536 -11.83 -25.94 27.74
N GLU A 537 -12.61 -27.00 27.91
CA GLU A 537 -12.26 -28.19 28.67
C GLU A 537 -10.98 -28.86 28.12
N THR A 538 -10.79 -28.92 26.80
CA THR A 538 -9.54 -29.47 26.22
C THR A 538 -8.30 -28.61 26.48
N LEU A 539 -8.46 -27.33 26.78
CA LEU A 539 -7.36 -26.44 27.16
C LEU A 539 -7.14 -26.42 28.68
N GLU A 540 -8.14 -26.83 29.48
CA GLU A 540 -8.03 -26.92 30.92
C GLU A 540 -6.93 -27.90 31.31
N GLY A 541 -6.03 -27.43 32.17
CA GLY A 541 -4.85 -28.19 32.57
C GLY A 541 -3.71 -28.16 31.55
N LEU A 542 -3.88 -27.65 30.33
CA LEU A 542 -2.75 -27.40 29.41
C LEU A 542 -2.21 -25.97 29.52
N VAL A 543 -3.09 -25.01 29.81
CA VAL A 543 -2.77 -23.59 29.98
C VAL A 543 -3.38 -23.05 31.26
N GLU A 544 -2.84 -21.95 31.80
CA GLU A 544 -3.32 -21.34 33.04
C GLU A 544 -4.56 -20.47 32.81
N GLU A 545 -4.59 -19.77 31.67
CA GLU A 545 -5.63 -18.80 31.33
C GLU A 545 -6.09 -18.98 29.87
N VAL A 546 -7.41 -19.11 29.68
CA VAL A 546 -8.05 -19.03 28.36
C VAL A 546 -8.93 -17.79 28.34
N VAL A 547 -8.57 -16.82 27.50
CA VAL A 547 -9.32 -15.57 27.31
C VAL A 547 -10.07 -15.63 25.99
N ASP A 548 -11.34 -15.29 26.04
CA ASP A 548 -12.22 -15.24 24.88
C ASP A 548 -12.67 -13.79 24.62
N GLU A 549 -12.12 -13.16 23.58
CA GLU A 549 -12.39 -11.75 23.26
C GLU A 549 -13.38 -11.59 22.09
N ARG A 550 -14.14 -12.64 21.75
CA ARG A 550 -15.05 -12.64 20.59
C ARG A 550 -16.17 -11.59 20.68
N GLU A 551 -16.49 -11.11 21.88
CA GLU A 551 -17.65 -10.23 22.15
C GLU A 551 -17.35 -8.73 22.10
N VAL A 552 -16.08 -8.31 22.02
CA VAL A 552 -15.71 -6.89 22.19
C VAL A 552 -15.71 -6.09 20.88
N VAL A 553 -16.25 -6.63 19.77
CA VAL A 553 -16.47 -5.83 18.55
C VAL A 553 -17.67 -4.93 18.76
N VAL A 554 -17.44 -3.87 19.52
CA VAL A 554 -18.31 -2.72 19.70
C VAL A 554 -18.75 -2.26 18.31
N VAL A 555 -20.05 -2.10 18.13
CA VAL A 555 -20.72 -1.46 16.99
C VAL A 555 -20.39 0.05 16.96
N GLY A 556 -19.11 0.38 17.04
CA GLY A 556 -18.55 1.71 16.95
C GLY A 556 -18.30 2.03 15.50
N SER A 557 -19.31 2.61 14.84
CA SER A 557 -19.19 3.23 13.53
C SER A 557 -17.96 4.16 13.48
N ARG A 558 -16.82 3.66 12.96
CA ARG A 558 -15.71 4.51 12.54
C ARG A 558 -16.21 5.33 11.33
N ARG A 559 -16.87 6.46 11.59
CA ARG A 559 -16.99 7.54 10.61
C ARG A 559 -15.58 7.96 10.22
N ALA A 560 -15.22 7.69 8.96
CA ALA A 560 -13.98 8.20 8.39
C ALA A 560 -13.99 9.74 8.46
N THR A 561 -13.18 10.32 9.33
CA THR A 561 -12.82 11.73 9.26
C THR A 561 -11.83 11.89 8.12
N SER A 562 -12.33 12.30 6.96
CA SER A 562 -11.49 12.85 5.89
C SER A 562 -11.13 14.28 6.26
N SER A 563 -9.86 14.51 6.62
CA SER A 563 -9.23 15.83 6.66
C SER A 563 -8.09 15.87 5.66
#